data_AF-A0A952P6R9-F1
#
_entry.id   AF-A0A952P6R9-F1
#
_cell.length_a   1.000
_cell.length_b   1.000
_cell.length_c   1.000
_cell.angle_alpha   90.00
_cell.angle_beta   90.00
_cell.angle_gamma   90.00
#
_symmetry.space_group_name_H-M   'P 1'
#
loop_
_entity.id
_entity.type
_entity.pdbx_description
1 polymer ?
#
loop_
_entity_poly.entity_id
_entity_poly.type
_entity_poly.pdbx_seq_one_letter_code
_entity_poly.pdbx_strand_id
1 'polypeptide(L)'
;GLLNAATYDQFAGAFDVFNYSWGDPQCMLNEYPDALRDKMKTGATNLRGGKGAIYVKAAGNDFHGYLADCSTSASESDPVFGNANFSEDSTSPYTINVGALSAKGQKSSYSSPGSNIWVSAPGGEYGFATSSTAIDKEPAMLTTDFQGCSSGIKRLNRLYNPFEKGTSPNGNCRHTSTMNGTSSAAPVVAGAAALLLSANPNLTWRDVKHIFAVTADQVHASVGVTTHPMGGNLAGHDYEQGWVTNDAGYAFHNWYGFGRINVDAAVTMAKTYVSTLGPLQETNSGNTWTIDSGPINLAITGGSITGTTSQLNVPNTLTVEAVQVRVAAADCIGAIGLELTSPRGTKNILMNINSRLLDDQIESHIFLSNAFYGEASNGPWTLKAIGGMPACNSTLKSWQINVIGH
;
A
#
# COMPACT_ATOMS: atom_id res chain seq x y z
N GLY A 1 17.45 -0.43 12.99
CA GLY A 1 16.73 -0.95 11.80
C GLY A 1 17.08 -2.40 11.60
N LEU A 2 16.08 -3.28 11.66
CA LEU A 2 16.19 -4.73 11.48
C LEU A 2 16.34 -5.06 9.98
N LEU A 3 17.52 -4.87 9.42
CA LEU A 3 17.88 -5.43 8.12
C LEU A 3 19.07 -6.36 8.32
N ASN A 4 18.78 -7.59 8.76
CA ASN A 4 19.77 -8.65 8.74
C ASN A 4 19.96 -9.17 7.30
N ALA A 5 21.06 -9.90 7.07
CA ALA A 5 21.35 -10.52 5.77
C ALA A 5 20.20 -11.36 5.19
N ALA A 6 19.30 -11.88 6.05
CA ALA A 6 18.14 -12.65 5.62
C ALA A 6 17.08 -11.80 4.90
N THR A 7 16.97 -10.50 5.17
CA THR A 7 16.03 -9.63 4.42
C THR A 7 16.51 -9.42 2.99
N TYR A 8 17.83 -9.35 2.80
CA TYR A 8 18.45 -9.25 1.48
C TYR A 8 18.40 -10.54 0.65
N ASP A 9 18.31 -11.70 1.29
CA ASP A 9 18.23 -13.01 0.64
C ASP A 9 16.84 -13.26 0.03
N GLN A 10 15.79 -12.62 0.56
CA GLN A 10 14.42 -12.69 0.01
C GLN A 10 14.27 -12.09 -1.40
N PHE A 11 15.27 -11.31 -1.84
CA PHE A 11 15.37 -10.74 -3.18
C PHE A 11 16.37 -11.52 -4.05
N ALA A 12 17.01 -12.55 -3.51
CA ALA A 12 17.92 -13.42 -4.22
C ALA A 12 17.17 -14.61 -4.83
N GLY A 13 17.68 -15.10 -5.96
CA GLY A 13 17.10 -16.23 -6.68
C GLY A 13 16.41 -15.84 -7.99
N ALA A 14 16.28 -16.81 -8.88
CA ALA A 14 15.67 -16.66 -10.19
C ALA A 14 14.19 -17.08 -10.14
N PHE A 15 13.37 -16.32 -9.40
CA PHE A 15 11.93 -16.55 -9.33
C PHE A 15 11.18 -15.60 -10.26
N ASP A 16 10.07 -16.07 -10.82
CA ASP A 16 9.21 -15.23 -11.65
C ASP A 16 8.36 -14.26 -10.80
N VAL A 17 7.89 -14.75 -9.65
CA VAL A 17 6.99 -14.04 -8.73
C VAL A 17 7.52 -14.17 -7.31
N PHE A 18 7.62 -13.05 -6.61
CA PHE A 18 8.01 -12.94 -5.21
C PHE A 18 6.80 -12.50 -4.39
N ASN A 19 6.51 -13.22 -3.30
CA ASN A 19 5.43 -12.90 -2.38
C ASN A 19 5.99 -12.45 -1.03
N TYR A 20 5.74 -11.18 -0.67
CA TYR A 20 6.16 -10.55 0.56
C TYR A 20 4.95 -10.31 1.47
N SER A 21 4.53 -11.37 2.17
CA SER A 21 3.46 -11.34 3.17
C SER A 21 3.93 -10.84 4.55
N TRP A 22 4.76 -9.80 4.55
CA TRP A 22 5.37 -9.19 5.74
C TRP A 22 5.48 -7.67 5.57
N GLY A 23 5.67 -6.97 6.67
CA GLY A 23 5.88 -5.52 6.72
C GLY A 23 6.27 -5.09 8.13
N ASP A 24 6.59 -3.81 8.26
CA ASP A 24 6.84 -3.19 9.56
C ASP A 24 5.54 -2.66 10.19
N PRO A 25 5.50 -2.48 11.52
CA PRO A 25 4.44 -1.74 12.18
C PRO A 25 4.32 -0.31 11.64
N GLN A 26 3.09 0.18 11.47
CA GLN A 26 2.80 1.47 10.83
C GLN A 26 2.47 2.60 11.83
N CYS A 27 3.14 2.58 12.97
CA CYS A 27 3.15 3.64 13.98
C CYS A 27 4.37 4.56 13.87
N MET A 28 5.31 4.22 13.00
CA MET A 28 6.55 4.95 12.74
C MET A 28 6.85 4.91 11.24
N LEU A 29 7.69 5.82 10.78
CA LEU A 29 8.27 5.82 9.46
C LEU A 29 9.47 4.87 9.43
N ASN A 30 9.40 3.86 8.56
CA ASN A 30 10.45 2.87 8.39
C ASN A 30 11.22 3.17 7.10
N GLU A 31 12.41 3.74 7.26
CA GLU A 31 13.32 4.05 6.16
C GLU A 31 14.16 2.83 5.77
N TYR A 32 14.38 2.65 4.47
CA TYR A 32 15.12 1.52 3.91
C TYR A 32 16.33 1.99 3.09
N PRO A 33 17.48 1.28 3.15
CA PRO A 33 18.66 1.63 2.36
C PRO A 33 18.39 1.58 0.86
N ASP A 34 19.05 2.47 0.11
CA ASP A 34 19.00 2.49 -1.36
C ASP A 34 19.31 1.13 -2.00
N ALA A 35 20.20 0.35 -1.38
CA ALA A 35 20.58 -0.97 -1.86
C ALA A 35 19.40 -1.95 -1.98
N LEU A 36 18.34 -1.80 -1.15
CA LEU A 36 17.12 -2.60 -1.29
C LEU A 36 16.34 -2.21 -2.54
N ARG A 37 16.17 -0.89 -2.76
CA ARG A 37 15.51 -0.33 -3.96
C ARG A 37 16.24 -0.75 -5.23
N ASP A 38 17.56 -0.67 -5.22
CA ASP A 38 18.41 -1.05 -6.35
C ASP A 38 18.29 -2.54 -6.67
N LYS A 39 18.13 -3.41 -5.66
CA LYS A 39 17.88 -4.85 -5.86
C LYS A 39 16.51 -5.11 -6.48
N MET A 40 15.45 -4.47 -6.00
CA MET A 40 14.12 -4.59 -6.62
C MET A 40 14.15 -4.10 -8.07
N LYS A 41 14.80 -2.96 -8.33
CA LYS A 41 15.01 -2.43 -9.69
C LYS A 41 15.77 -3.42 -10.57
N THR A 42 16.86 -3.99 -10.05
CA THR A 42 17.67 -4.99 -10.76
C THR A 42 16.84 -6.22 -11.11
N GLY A 43 16.03 -6.74 -10.19
CA GLY A 43 15.20 -7.90 -10.49
C GLY A 43 14.03 -7.60 -11.42
N ALA A 44 13.40 -6.42 -11.30
CA ALA A 44 12.36 -5.95 -12.21
C ALA A 44 12.90 -5.62 -13.62
N THR A 45 14.20 -5.40 -13.79
CA THR A 45 14.80 -5.10 -15.10
C THR A 45 15.51 -6.31 -15.72
N ASN A 46 16.11 -7.19 -14.93
CA ASN A 46 17.02 -8.22 -15.45
C ASN A 46 16.50 -9.66 -15.33
N LEU A 47 15.65 -9.97 -14.33
CA LEU A 47 15.11 -11.33 -14.21
C LEU A 47 14.14 -11.63 -15.36
N ARG A 48 13.81 -12.92 -15.51
CA ARG A 48 12.91 -13.41 -16.57
C ARG A 48 13.36 -13.03 -17.98
N GLY A 49 14.67 -13.03 -18.22
CA GLY A 49 15.25 -12.67 -19.52
C GLY A 49 14.99 -11.22 -19.91
N GLY A 50 15.02 -10.29 -18.95
CA GLY A 50 14.75 -8.87 -19.17
C GLY A 50 13.27 -8.47 -19.08
N LYS A 51 12.36 -9.42 -18.84
CA LYS A 51 10.92 -9.13 -18.64
C LYS A 51 10.62 -8.64 -17.23
N GLY A 52 11.51 -8.91 -16.28
CA GLY A 52 11.41 -8.49 -14.90
C GLY A 52 10.55 -9.39 -14.03
N ALA A 53 11.03 -9.66 -12.82
CA ALA A 53 10.27 -10.35 -11.78
C ALA A 53 9.09 -9.52 -11.28
N ILE A 54 8.08 -10.20 -10.75
CA ILE A 54 6.88 -9.58 -10.17
C ILE A 54 7.00 -9.62 -8.66
N TYR A 55 7.01 -8.44 -8.03
CA TYR A 55 7.06 -8.31 -6.58
C TYR A 55 5.67 -7.97 -6.04
N VAL A 56 5.10 -8.85 -5.22
CA VAL A 56 3.80 -8.66 -4.58
C VAL A 56 4.00 -8.51 -3.08
N LYS A 57 3.45 -7.45 -2.48
CA LYS A 57 3.66 -7.12 -1.07
C LYS A 57 2.36 -6.82 -0.35
N ALA A 58 2.25 -7.26 0.90
CA ALA A 58 1.14 -6.93 1.79
C ALA A 58 1.19 -5.45 2.20
N ALA A 59 0.05 -4.75 2.13
CA ALA A 59 -0.03 -3.31 2.46
C ALA A 59 0.05 -3.00 3.97
N GLY A 60 -0.10 -3.98 4.85
CA GLY A 60 -0.14 -3.82 6.31
C GLY A 60 -1.53 -4.07 6.91
N ASN A 61 -1.60 -4.17 8.24
CA ASN A 61 -2.81 -4.53 8.98
C ASN A 61 -3.14 -3.54 10.11
N ASP A 62 -2.71 -2.29 9.98
CA ASP A 62 -2.76 -1.28 11.04
C ASP A 62 -3.78 -0.17 10.73
N PHE A 63 -4.86 -0.45 9.97
CA PHE A 63 -5.93 0.55 9.76
C PHE A 63 -6.41 1.18 11.08
N HIS A 64 -6.45 0.35 12.12
CA HIS A 64 -6.51 0.75 13.52
C HIS A 64 -5.57 -0.17 14.30
N GLY A 65 -4.32 0.27 14.47
CA GLY A 65 -3.28 -0.45 15.22
C GLY A 65 -3.11 0.08 16.63
N TYR A 66 -2.19 -0.53 17.38
CA TYR A 66 -1.90 -0.17 18.77
C TYR A 66 -0.43 0.21 18.96
N LEU A 67 -0.16 1.24 19.77
CA LEU A 67 1.22 1.67 20.05
C LEU A 67 2.09 0.56 20.68
N ALA A 68 1.47 -0.38 21.38
CA ALA A 68 2.17 -1.54 21.95
C ALA A 68 2.85 -2.42 20.89
N ASP A 69 2.40 -2.38 19.63
CA ASP A 69 3.04 -3.08 18.51
C ASP A 69 4.43 -2.50 18.16
N CYS A 70 4.73 -1.30 18.67
CA CYS A 70 5.88 -0.50 18.29
C CYS A 70 6.77 -0.11 19.45
N SER A 71 6.18 0.02 20.62
CA SER A 71 6.87 0.41 21.84
C SER A 71 6.40 -0.45 22.99
N THR A 72 7.34 -1.18 23.58
CA THR A 72 7.08 -2.01 24.77
C THR A 72 6.73 -1.18 26.01
N SER A 73 6.85 0.16 25.96
CA SER A 73 6.49 1.07 27.05
C SER A 73 5.16 1.78 26.86
N ALA A 74 4.46 1.58 25.73
CA ALA A 74 3.17 2.19 25.47
C ALA A 74 2.00 1.38 26.07
N SER A 75 0.88 2.04 26.35
CA SER A 75 -0.35 1.33 26.72
C SER A 75 -0.87 0.54 25.51
N GLU A 76 -1.35 -0.68 25.74
CA GLU A 76 -2.06 -1.47 24.71
C GLU A 76 -3.30 -0.75 24.16
N SER A 77 -3.80 0.26 24.88
CA SER A 77 -4.99 1.02 24.47
C SER A 77 -4.71 2.23 23.59
N ASP A 78 -3.45 2.63 23.39
CA ASP A 78 -3.15 3.86 22.66
C ASP A 78 -3.20 3.60 21.14
N PRO A 79 -4.15 4.20 20.42
CA PRO A 79 -4.39 3.86 19.03
C PRO A 79 -3.42 4.59 18.09
N VAL A 80 -3.07 3.91 17.01
CA VAL A 80 -2.42 4.48 15.82
C VAL A 80 -3.19 4.13 14.57
N PHE A 81 -3.05 4.95 13.54
CA PHE A 81 -3.72 4.75 12.26
C PHE A 81 -2.64 4.64 11.19
N GLY A 82 -2.40 3.41 10.79
CA GLY A 82 -1.39 3.05 9.83
C GLY A 82 -1.71 3.54 8.43
N ASN A 83 -0.66 3.65 7.62
CA ASN A 83 -0.73 3.92 6.20
C ASN A 83 0.34 3.06 5.52
N ALA A 84 -0.01 2.45 4.39
CA ALA A 84 0.88 1.59 3.64
C ALA A 84 2.12 2.34 3.09
N ASN A 85 2.12 3.68 3.06
CA ASN A 85 3.31 4.46 2.74
C ASN A 85 4.32 4.58 3.89
N PHE A 86 3.98 4.22 5.14
CA PHE A 86 4.90 4.42 6.27
C PHE A 86 6.11 3.49 6.26
N SER A 87 6.17 2.54 5.32
CA SER A 87 7.35 1.69 5.10
C SER A 87 7.91 1.95 3.70
N GLU A 88 9.15 2.43 3.60
CA GLU A 88 9.74 2.80 2.29
C GLU A 88 9.92 1.62 1.33
N ASP A 89 10.03 0.39 1.84
CA ASP A 89 10.04 -0.81 1.00
C ASP A 89 8.69 -1.02 0.25
N SER A 90 7.62 -0.36 0.70
CA SER A 90 6.30 -0.31 0.06
C SER A 90 6.15 0.88 -0.88
N THR A 91 7.15 1.77 -1.00
CA THR A 91 7.08 2.95 -1.87
C THR A 91 7.94 2.81 -3.13
N SER A 92 8.28 1.57 -3.47
CA SER A 92 8.93 1.18 -4.72
C SER A 92 7.94 1.10 -5.89
N PRO A 93 8.24 1.67 -7.08
CA PRO A 93 7.36 1.54 -8.24
C PRO A 93 7.32 0.10 -8.80
N TYR A 94 8.28 -0.74 -8.41
CA TYR A 94 8.42 -2.13 -8.85
C TYR A 94 7.50 -3.11 -8.09
N THR A 95 6.93 -2.69 -6.97
CA THR A 95 6.05 -3.54 -6.15
C THR A 95 4.58 -3.38 -6.54
N ILE A 96 3.82 -4.45 -6.29
CA ILE A 96 2.37 -4.49 -6.29
C ILE A 96 1.96 -4.60 -4.83
N ASN A 97 1.67 -3.45 -4.19
CA ASN A 97 1.16 -3.45 -2.82
C ASN A 97 -0.33 -3.82 -2.84
N VAL A 98 -0.71 -4.71 -1.93
CA VAL A 98 -2.03 -5.37 -1.95
C VAL A 98 -2.82 -5.06 -0.68
N GLY A 99 -3.98 -4.44 -0.85
CA GLY A 99 -4.99 -4.28 0.19
C GLY A 99 -5.82 -5.55 0.39
N ALA A 100 -6.37 -5.73 1.59
CA ALA A 100 -7.19 -6.90 1.94
C ALA A 100 -8.68 -6.58 1.83
N LEU A 101 -9.43 -7.53 1.27
CA LEU A 101 -10.90 -7.51 1.22
C LEU A 101 -11.49 -8.57 2.14
N SER A 102 -12.55 -8.21 2.83
CA SER A 102 -13.41 -9.16 3.54
C SER A 102 -14.29 -9.94 2.55
N ALA A 103 -14.97 -10.97 3.04
CA ALA A 103 -15.91 -11.76 2.23
C ALA A 103 -17.11 -10.95 1.71
N LYS A 104 -17.33 -9.74 2.23
CA LYS A 104 -18.37 -8.80 1.77
C LYS A 104 -17.93 -7.93 0.58
N GLY A 105 -16.70 -8.08 0.10
CA GLY A 105 -16.15 -7.23 -0.97
C GLY A 105 -15.88 -5.79 -0.53
N GLN A 106 -15.74 -5.56 0.77
CA GLN A 106 -15.29 -4.29 1.35
C GLN A 106 -13.86 -4.48 1.88
N LYS A 107 -13.16 -3.38 2.21
CA LYS A 107 -11.85 -3.52 2.86
C LYS A 107 -11.98 -4.34 4.14
N SER A 108 -11.01 -5.20 4.41
CA SER A 108 -10.92 -5.85 5.71
C SER A 108 -10.74 -4.81 6.81
N SER A 109 -11.26 -5.09 8.00
CA SER A 109 -11.23 -4.17 9.16
C SER A 109 -9.85 -3.58 9.43
N TYR A 110 -8.84 -4.43 9.37
CA TYR A 110 -7.43 -4.15 9.65
C TYR A 110 -6.66 -3.58 8.45
N SER A 111 -7.16 -3.68 7.21
CA SER A 111 -6.34 -3.41 6.01
C SER A 111 -5.86 -1.96 5.98
N SER A 112 -4.54 -1.76 6.08
CA SER A 112 -3.94 -0.44 6.00
C SER A 112 -4.29 0.26 4.68
N PRO A 113 -4.69 1.55 4.72
CA PRO A 113 -4.94 2.34 3.52
C PRO A 113 -3.63 2.90 2.97
N GLY A 114 -3.59 3.34 1.72
CA GLY A 114 -2.47 4.10 1.19
C GLY A 114 -2.58 4.38 -0.30
N SER A 115 -1.99 5.49 -0.72
CA SER A 115 -1.88 5.88 -2.13
C SER A 115 -1.01 4.92 -2.96
N ASN A 116 -0.17 4.13 -2.29
CA ASN A 116 0.73 3.16 -2.90
C ASN A 116 0.11 1.78 -3.10
N ILE A 117 -1.13 1.54 -2.69
CA ILE A 117 -1.87 0.30 -3.01
C ILE A 117 -2.10 0.24 -4.52
N TRP A 118 -1.80 -0.91 -5.14
CA TRP A 118 -2.04 -1.13 -6.56
C TRP A 118 -3.42 -1.75 -6.82
N VAL A 119 -3.71 -2.86 -6.13
CA VAL A 119 -4.98 -3.60 -6.20
C VAL A 119 -5.28 -4.21 -4.85
N SER A 120 -6.50 -4.72 -4.66
CA SER A 120 -6.89 -5.48 -3.48
C SER A 120 -7.32 -6.90 -3.84
N ALA A 121 -7.22 -7.80 -2.86
CA ALA A 121 -7.60 -9.19 -3.00
C ALA A 121 -8.21 -9.72 -1.69
N PRO A 122 -8.92 -10.87 -1.72
CA PRO A 122 -9.43 -11.51 -0.51
C PRO A 122 -8.34 -11.73 0.54
N GLY A 123 -8.52 -11.12 1.71
CA GLY A 123 -7.73 -11.39 2.93
C GLY A 123 -8.61 -11.83 4.12
N GLY A 124 -9.93 -11.61 4.02
CA GLY A 124 -10.91 -12.02 5.01
C GLY A 124 -10.92 -11.17 6.28
N GLU A 125 -11.63 -11.62 7.31
CA GLU A 125 -11.58 -11.07 8.67
C GLU A 125 -10.83 -12.05 9.58
N TYR A 126 -11.46 -12.71 10.55
CA TYR A 126 -10.73 -13.55 11.51
C TYR A 126 -11.23 -15.01 11.57
N GLY A 127 -12.44 -15.29 11.08
CA GLY A 127 -12.98 -16.64 11.00
C GLY A 127 -13.26 -17.27 12.38
N PHE A 128 -13.53 -16.48 13.42
CA PHE A 128 -13.80 -16.99 14.76
C PHE A 128 -15.25 -17.45 14.91
N ALA A 129 -15.49 -18.50 15.68
CA ALA A 129 -16.83 -18.95 16.03
C ALA A 129 -17.41 -18.17 17.23
N THR A 130 -16.54 -17.76 18.15
CA THR A 130 -16.92 -17.05 19.37
C THR A 130 -16.04 -15.81 19.54
N SER A 131 -16.67 -14.63 19.47
CA SER A 131 -16.09 -13.34 19.82
C SER A 131 -17.20 -12.39 20.30
N SER A 132 -16.86 -11.44 21.16
CA SER A 132 -17.72 -10.29 21.49
C SER A 132 -17.89 -9.34 20.32
N THR A 133 -16.93 -9.31 19.40
CA THR A 133 -16.93 -8.44 18.22
C THR A 133 -17.54 -9.20 17.03
N ALA A 134 -18.50 -8.59 16.33
CA ALA A 134 -19.16 -9.24 15.20
C ALA A 134 -18.20 -9.50 14.03
N ILE A 135 -17.28 -8.57 13.78
CA ILE A 135 -16.35 -8.62 12.65
C ILE A 135 -15.37 -9.80 12.75
N ASP A 136 -14.97 -10.17 13.96
CA ASP A 136 -14.10 -11.33 14.22
C ASP A 136 -14.73 -12.65 13.76
N LYS A 137 -16.06 -12.71 13.69
CA LYS A 137 -16.78 -13.90 13.24
C LYS A 137 -16.91 -14.00 11.73
N GLU A 138 -16.56 -12.95 11.01
CA GLU A 138 -16.63 -12.94 9.56
C GLU A 138 -15.53 -13.82 8.94
N PRO A 139 -15.74 -14.36 7.72
CA PRO A 139 -14.83 -15.36 7.16
C PRO A 139 -13.40 -14.87 6.98
N ALA A 140 -12.44 -15.70 7.36
CA ALA A 140 -11.03 -15.59 7.01
C ALA A 140 -10.68 -16.56 5.86
N MET A 141 -9.41 -16.86 5.64
CA MET A 141 -8.93 -17.67 4.52
C MET A 141 -8.76 -19.13 4.90
N LEU A 142 -9.35 -20.01 4.10
CA LEU A 142 -9.06 -21.44 4.13
C LEU A 142 -7.78 -21.73 3.36
N THR A 143 -6.77 -22.28 4.03
CA THR A 143 -5.48 -22.60 3.41
C THR A 143 -4.80 -23.78 4.11
N THR A 144 -3.66 -24.23 3.59
CA THR A 144 -2.83 -25.25 4.24
C THR A 144 -2.22 -24.75 5.55
N ASP A 145 -2.13 -25.62 6.54
CA ASP A 145 -1.44 -25.40 7.81
C ASP A 145 -0.21 -26.32 7.93
N PHE A 146 0.64 -26.14 8.95
CA PHE A 146 1.73 -27.07 9.24
C PHE A 146 1.20 -28.49 9.46
N GLN A 147 1.97 -29.48 9.03
CA GLN A 147 1.51 -30.87 9.05
C GLN A 147 1.28 -31.39 10.47
N GLY A 148 0.08 -31.92 10.70
CA GLY A 148 -0.27 -32.64 11.92
C GLY A 148 -0.89 -31.74 13.00
N CYS A 149 -1.63 -32.35 13.91
CA CYS A 149 -2.45 -31.62 14.89
C CYS A 149 -1.68 -31.01 16.07
N SER A 150 -0.34 -31.07 16.06
CA SER A 150 0.55 -30.57 17.12
C SER A 150 1.37 -29.34 16.71
N SER A 151 1.25 -28.89 15.46
CA SER A 151 1.95 -27.73 14.90
C SER A 151 0.93 -26.77 14.27
N GLY A 152 1.39 -25.62 13.78
CA GLY A 152 0.53 -24.68 13.06
C GLY A 152 -0.31 -23.80 13.98
N ILE A 153 -1.31 -23.14 13.40
CA ILE A 153 -2.26 -22.30 14.14
C ILE A 153 -2.97 -23.12 15.23
N LYS A 154 -3.16 -24.42 14.98
CA LYS A 154 -3.76 -25.35 15.94
C LYS A 154 -2.92 -25.59 17.22
N ARG A 155 -1.59 -25.40 17.21
CA ARG A 155 -0.72 -25.67 18.38
C ARG A 155 -1.10 -24.87 19.63
N LEU A 156 -1.81 -23.75 19.47
CA LEU A 156 -2.06 -22.80 20.55
C LEU A 156 -3.23 -23.17 21.49
N ASN A 157 -3.90 -24.31 21.31
CA ASN A 157 -5.17 -24.62 21.99
C ASN A 157 -6.25 -23.53 21.78
N ARG A 158 -6.02 -22.64 20.81
CA ARG A 158 -6.91 -21.57 20.37
C ARG A 158 -7.82 -22.16 19.31
N LEU A 159 -8.85 -22.86 19.78
CA LEU A 159 -9.91 -23.42 18.93
C LEU A 159 -10.83 -22.28 18.48
N TYR A 160 -10.31 -21.44 17.60
CA TYR A 160 -11.01 -20.24 17.13
C TYR A 160 -12.34 -20.56 16.48
N ASN A 161 -12.45 -21.69 15.77
CA ASN A 161 -13.70 -22.20 15.21
C ASN A 161 -13.75 -23.75 15.18
N PRO A 162 -14.90 -24.39 14.87
CA PRO A 162 -15.01 -25.85 14.81
C PRO A 162 -14.07 -26.53 13.80
N PHE A 163 -13.71 -25.88 12.69
CA PHE A 163 -12.81 -26.44 11.68
C PHE A 163 -11.38 -26.63 12.22
N GLU A 164 -10.93 -25.74 13.10
CA GLU A 164 -9.61 -25.82 13.77
C GLU A 164 -9.52 -27.00 14.77
N LYS A 165 -10.65 -27.61 15.16
CA LYS A 165 -10.65 -28.73 16.13
C LYS A 165 -10.02 -30.01 15.59
N GLY A 166 -9.80 -30.10 14.28
CA GLY A 166 -9.27 -31.31 13.65
C GLY A 166 -10.27 -32.46 13.62
N THR A 167 -11.56 -32.14 13.59
CA THR A 167 -12.63 -33.09 13.26
C THR A 167 -12.96 -32.96 11.77
N SER A 168 -13.79 -33.87 11.23
CA SER A 168 -14.26 -33.76 9.84
C SER A 168 -14.79 -32.33 9.54
N PRO A 169 -14.41 -31.70 8.41
CA PRO A 169 -13.60 -32.25 7.31
C PRO A 169 -12.07 -32.09 7.45
N ASN A 170 -11.56 -31.52 8.56
CA ASN A 170 -10.14 -31.27 8.80
C ASN A 170 -9.48 -32.32 9.73
N GLY A 171 -9.84 -33.60 9.61
CA GLY A 171 -9.45 -34.66 10.56
C GLY A 171 -7.95 -34.82 10.85
N ASN A 172 -7.10 -34.42 9.89
CA ASN A 172 -5.64 -34.51 10.00
C ASN A 172 -4.94 -33.16 10.27
N CYS A 173 -5.71 -32.09 10.48
CA CYS A 173 -5.20 -30.74 10.79
C CYS A 173 -4.18 -30.23 9.77
N ARG A 174 -4.45 -30.45 8.49
CA ARG A 174 -3.56 -30.02 7.40
C ARG A 174 -3.96 -28.66 6.82
N HIS A 175 -5.04 -28.09 7.35
CA HIS A 175 -5.61 -26.84 6.88
C HIS A 175 -6.05 -26.00 8.08
N THR A 176 -6.17 -24.71 7.84
CA THR A 176 -6.72 -23.71 8.75
C THR A 176 -7.70 -22.83 8.00
N SER A 177 -8.73 -22.32 8.67
CA SER A 177 -9.70 -21.36 8.16
C SER A 177 -9.62 -20.00 8.88
N THR A 178 -8.51 -19.74 9.56
CA THR A 178 -8.28 -18.51 10.33
C THR A 178 -7.06 -17.71 9.88
N MET A 179 -6.41 -18.11 8.79
CA MET A 179 -5.36 -17.27 8.19
C MET A 179 -6.00 -16.02 7.59
N ASN A 180 -5.43 -14.84 7.83
CA ASN A 180 -6.00 -13.57 7.38
C ASN A 180 -4.91 -12.55 7.01
N GLY A 181 -5.27 -11.26 6.99
CA GLY A 181 -4.35 -10.17 6.77
C GLY A 181 -4.22 -9.78 5.30
N THR A 182 -3.62 -8.62 5.05
CA THR A 182 -2.97 -8.33 3.78
C THR A 182 -1.89 -9.37 3.44
N SER A 183 -1.34 -10.04 4.46
CA SER A 183 -0.51 -11.25 4.34
C SER A 183 -1.19 -12.42 3.60
N SER A 184 -2.53 -12.47 3.58
CA SER A 184 -3.30 -13.42 2.76
C SER A 184 -3.74 -12.84 1.42
N ALA A 185 -3.96 -11.53 1.33
CA ALA A 185 -4.29 -10.88 0.07
C ALA A 185 -3.11 -10.92 -0.92
N ALA A 186 -1.88 -10.69 -0.44
CA ALA A 186 -0.65 -10.77 -1.24
C ALA A 186 -0.49 -12.10 -2.00
N PRO A 187 -0.57 -13.29 -1.38
CA PRO A 187 -0.40 -14.55 -2.10
C PRO A 187 -1.54 -14.84 -3.09
N VAL A 188 -2.74 -14.28 -2.88
CA VAL A 188 -3.81 -14.35 -3.88
C VAL A 188 -3.41 -13.58 -5.15
N VAL A 189 -2.86 -12.37 -5.01
CA VAL A 189 -2.35 -11.61 -6.16
C VAL A 189 -1.10 -12.26 -6.78
N ALA A 190 -0.21 -12.85 -5.97
CA ALA A 190 0.94 -13.60 -6.47
C ALA A 190 0.51 -14.82 -7.31
N GLY A 191 -0.52 -15.54 -6.87
CA GLY A 191 -1.13 -16.62 -7.64
C GLY A 191 -1.76 -16.12 -8.95
N ALA A 192 -2.47 -14.98 -8.92
CA ALA A 192 -3.00 -14.36 -10.12
C ALA A 192 -1.90 -13.96 -11.10
N ALA A 193 -0.78 -13.41 -10.61
CA ALA A 193 0.37 -13.06 -11.44
C ALA A 193 0.97 -14.29 -12.11
N ALA A 194 1.12 -15.40 -11.37
CA ALA A 194 1.56 -16.67 -11.92
C ALA A 194 0.62 -17.20 -13.02
N LEU A 195 -0.70 -17.05 -12.85
CA LEU A 195 -1.68 -17.40 -13.89
C LEU A 195 -1.50 -16.54 -15.16
N LEU A 196 -1.32 -15.23 -15.02
CA LEU A 196 -1.06 -14.33 -16.16
C LEU A 196 0.21 -14.75 -16.91
N LEU A 197 1.30 -15.01 -16.19
CA LEU A 197 2.56 -15.45 -16.80
C LEU A 197 2.44 -16.83 -17.45
N SER A 198 1.64 -17.75 -16.89
CA SER A 198 1.37 -19.05 -17.51
C SER A 198 0.57 -18.92 -18.81
N ALA A 199 -0.35 -17.95 -18.88
CA ALA A 199 -1.15 -17.68 -20.06
C ALA A 199 -0.36 -16.93 -21.15
N ASN A 200 0.53 -16.02 -20.74
CA ASN A 200 1.41 -15.29 -21.63
C ASN A 200 2.79 -15.05 -20.97
N PRO A 201 3.79 -15.89 -21.26
CA PRO A 201 5.13 -15.77 -20.66
C PRO A 201 5.94 -14.57 -21.20
N ASN A 202 5.40 -13.83 -22.18
CA ASN A 202 6.06 -12.65 -22.74
C ASN A 202 5.72 -11.35 -22.01
N LEU A 203 4.77 -11.37 -21.08
CA LEU A 203 4.44 -10.21 -20.26
C LEU A 203 5.64 -9.76 -19.41
N THR A 204 5.90 -8.45 -19.44
CA THR A 204 6.79 -7.79 -18.49
C THR A 204 6.10 -7.55 -17.15
N TRP A 205 6.86 -7.22 -16.11
CA TRP A 205 6.28 -6.83 -14.80
C TRP A 205 5.32 -5.64 -14.91
N ARG A 206 5.62 -4.68 -15.81
CA ARG A 206 4.76 -3.51 -16.09
C ARG A 206 3.47 -3.90 -16.79
N ASP A 207 3.54 -4.85 -17.73
CA ASP A 207 2.35 -5.36 -18.41
C ASP A 207 1.41 -6.06 -17.42
N VAL A 208 1.96 -6.84 -16.49
CA VAL A 208 1.15 -7.47 -15.44
C VAL A 208 0.48 -6.43 -14.55
N LYS A 209 1.22 -5.40 -14.11
CA LYS A 209 0.65 -4.27 -13.36
C LYS A 209 -0.48 -3.58 -14.13
N HIS A 210 -0.25 -3.27 -15.41
CA HIS A 210 -1.24 -2.64 -16.28
C HIS A 210 -2.49 -3.50 -16.42
N ILE A 211 -2.35 -4.79 -16.76
CA ILE A 211 -3.49 -5.71 -16.89
C ILE A 211 -4.29 -5.76 -15.60
N PHE A 212 -3.64 -5.86 -14.44
CA PHE A 212 -4.36 -5.82 -13.15
C PHE A 212 -5.11 -4.51 -12.93
N ALA A 213 -4.51 -3.35 -13.28
CA ALA A 213 -5.16 -2.06 -13.10
C ALA A 213 -6.42 -1.92 -13.98
N VAL A 214 -6.35 -2.27 -15.26
CA VAL A 214 -7.47 -2.07 -16.22
C VAL A 214 -8.56 -3.13 -16.13
N THR A 215 -8.29 -4.27 -15.49
CA THR A 215 -9.27 -5.37 -15.34
C THR A 215 -9.85 -5.49 -13.95
N ALA A 216 -9.34 -4.74 -12.96
CA ALA A 216 -9.84 -4.79 -11.60
C ALA A 216 -11.32 -4.36 -11.49
N ASP A 217 -12.04 -4.99 -10.57
CA ASP A 217 -13.42 -4.61 -10.26
C ASP A 217 -13.44 -3.48 -9.23
N GLN A 218 -14.17 -2.40 -9.52
CA GLN A 218 -14.43 -1.33 -8.56
C GLN A 218 -15.42 -1.78 -7.48
N VAL A 219 -14.90 -2.47 -6.46
CA VAL A 219 -15.70 -2.97 -5.32
C VAL A 219 -16.09 -1.84 -4.37
N HIS A 220 -17.20 -2.03 -3.65
CA HIS A 220 -17.75 -1.02 -2.74
C HIS A 220 -17.85 0.36 -3.42
N ALA A 221 -18.35 0.41 -4.66
CA ALA A 221 -18.40 1.63 -5.48
C ALA A 221 -19.16 2.80 -4.82
N SER A 222 -20.05 2.51 -3.87
CA SER A 222 -20.79 3.51 -3.09
C SER A 222 -19.98 4.15 -1.94
N VAL A 223 -18.73 3.78 -1.72
CA VAL A 223 -17.89 4.39 -0.68
C VAL A 223 -17.69 5.87 -1.02
N GLY A 224 -18.20 6.74 -0.15
CA GLY A 224 -18.03 8.17 -0.23
C GLY A 224 -16.86 8.64 0.62
N VAL A 225 -16.87 9.93 0.97
CA VAL A 225 -15.97 10.47 2.00
C VAL A 225 -16.18 9.71 3.31
N THR A 226 -15.08 9.34 3.96
CA THR A 226 -15.12 8.61 5.23
C THR A 226 -14.52 9.44 6.37
N THR A 227 -14.83 9.04 7.60
CA THR A 227 -14.37 9.73 8.81
C THR A 227 -13.20 8.99 9.44
N HIS A 228 -12.38 9.75 10.18
CA HIS A 228 -11.32 9.23 11.01
C HIS A 228 -11.84 8.10 11.93
N PRO A 229 -11.15 6.94 12.03
CA PRO A 229 -11.67 5.75 12.71
C PRO A 229 -12.03 5.97 14.19
N MET A 230 -11.34 6.89 14.88
CA MET A 230 -11.61 7.24 16.28
C MET A 230 -11.98 8.72 16.52
N GLY A 231 -12.67 9.38 15.58
CA GLY A 231 -13.23 10.72 15.83
C GLY A 231 -12.24 11.89 15.77
N GLY A 232 -11.01 11.68 15.28
CA GLY A 232 -10.02 12.72 15.00
C GLY A 232 -10.25 13.44 13.66
N ASN A 233 -11.49 13.79 13.34
CA ASN A 233 -11.80 14.51 12.09
C ASN A 233 -11.47 16.00 12.23
N LEU A 234 -11.13 16.63 11.12
CA LEU A 234 -11.04 18.08 11.02
C LEU A 234 -12.27 18.61 10.26
N ALA A 235 -13.04 19.51 10.88
CA ALA A 235 -14.28 20.01 10.28
C ALA A 235 -14.01 20.69 8.92
N GLY A 236 -14.73 20.26 7.87
CA GLY A 236 -14.55 20.76 6.50
C GLY A 236 -13.38 20.11 5.74
N HIS A 237 -12.77 19.06 6.28
CA HIS A 237 -11.77 18.24 5.61
C HIS A 237 -12.25 16.79 5.49
N ASP A 238 -12.01 16.19 4.32
CA ASP A 238 -12.31 14.78 4.06
C ASP A 238 -11.15 13.94 4.59
N TYR A 239 -11.39 13.11 5.62
CA TYR A 239 -10.33 12.26 6.17
C TYR A 239 -9.80 11.27 5.11
N GLU A 240 -10.71 10.68 4.33
CA GLU A 240 -10.38 9.89 3.13
C GLU A 240 -11.47 10.10 2.08
N GLN A 241 -11.07 10.12 0.80
CA GLN A 241 -11.96 10.31 -0.34
C GLN A 241 -12.68 9.01 -0.69
N GLY A 242 -13.81 9.13 -1.39
CA GLY A 242 -14.38 7.99 -2.11
C GLY A 242 -13.53 7.62 -3.33
N TRP A 243 -14.10 6.82 -4.23
CA TRP A 243 -13.46 6.55 -5.52
C TRP A 243 -13.25 7.84 -6.34
N VAL A 244 -12.04 8.04 -6.85
CA VAL A 244 -11.67 9.17 -7.72
C VAL A 244 -11.29 8.60 -9.08
N THR A 245 -11.93 9.08 -10.14
CA THR A 245 -11.49 8.82 -11.52
C THR A 245 -10.56 9.94 -11.93
N ASN A 246 -9.34 9.59 -12.34
CA ASN A 246 -8.32 10.54 -12.74
C ASN A 246 -8.53 11.05 -14.19
N ASP A 247 -7.70 11.99 -14.65
CA ASP A 247 -7.83 12.61 -15.98
C ASP A 247 -7.64 11.62 -17.14
N ALA A 248 -6.96 10.51 -16.89
CA ALA A 248 -6.76 9.41 -17.84
C ALA A 248 -7.87 8.34 -17.79
N GLY A 249 -8.90 8.52 -16.96
CA GLY A 249 -10.06 7.63 -16.87
C GLY A 249 -9.89 6.43 -15.94
N TYR A 250 -8.84 6.39 -15.12
CA TYR A 250 -8.62 5.30 -14.15
C TYR A 250 -9.26 5.64 -12.81
N ALA A 251 -10.15 4.76 -12.33
CA ALA A 251 -10.72 4.86 -10.99
C ALA A 251 -9.74 4.31 -9.95
N PHE A 252 -9.55 5.06 -8.86
CA PHE A 252 -8.64 4.71 -7.79
C PHE A 252 -9.22 5.06 -6.40
N HIS A 253 -8.88 4.26 -5.40
CA HIS A 253 -9.17 4.55 -3.99
C HIS A 253 -8.07 3.99 -3.09
N ASN A 254 -7.64 4.76 -2.09
CA ASN A 254 -6.61 4.37 -1.12
C ASN A 254 -6.89 3.08 -0.31
N TRP A 255 -8.08 2.49 -0.38
CA TRP A 255 -8.42 1.21 0.28
C TRP A 255 -8.34 0.02 -0.69
N TYR A 256 -8.44 0.29 -1.98
CA TYR A 256 -8.68 -0.71 -3.01
C TYR A 256 -7.64 -0.69 -4.14
N GLY A 257 -6.81 0.35 -4.21
CA GLY A 257 -6.01 0.63 -5.40
C GLY A 257 -6.93 0.89 -6.60
N PHE A 258 -6.64 0.25 -7.72
CA PHE A 258 -7.53 0.20 -8.89
C PHE A 258 -8.75 -0.70 -8.70
N GLY A 259 -8.79 -1.52 -7.65
CA GLY A 259 -9.92 -2.40 -7.34
C GLY A 259 -9.52 -3.81 -6.94
N ARG A 260 -10.54 -4.66 -6.80
CA ARG A 260 -10.35 -6.08 -6.57
C ARG A 260 -9.80 -6.73 -7.82
N ILE A 261 -8.77 -7.56 -7.70
CA ILE A 261 -8.31 -8.36 -8.85
C ILE A 261 -9.46 -9.19 -9.46
N ASN A 262 -9.57 -9.15 -10.79
CA ASN A 262 -10.47 -10.00 -11.55
C ASN A 262 -9.63 -10.96 -12.40
N VAL A 263 -9.36 -12.15 -11.87
CA VAL A 263 -8.42 -13.10 -12.49
C VAL A 263 -8.91 -13.56 -13.86
N ASP A 264 -10.22 -13.76 -14.03
CA ASP A 264 -10.79 -14.19 -15.32
C ASP A 264 -10.60 -13.13 -16.39
N ALA A 265 -10.92 -11.87 -16.08
CA ALA A 265 -10.70 -10.74 -17.01
C ALA A 265 -9.21 -10.53 -17.30
N ALA A 266 -8.36 -10.59 -16.26
CA ALA A 266 -6.92 -10.41 -16.39
C ALA A 266 -6.27 -11.51 -17.25
N VAL A 267 -6.61 -12.79 -17.04
CA VAL A 267 -6.10 -13.90 -17.86
C VAL A 267 -6.65 -13.83 -19.29
N THR A 268 -7.90 -13.41 -19.46
CA THR A 268 -8.50 -13.22 -20.79
C THR A 268 -7.74 -12.17 -21.59
N MET A 269 -7.46 -11.01 -20.96
CA MET A 269 -6.66 -9.96 -21.57
C MET A 269 -5.23 -10.43 -21.86
N ALA A 270 -4.58 -11.10 -20.90
CA ALA A 270 -3.20 -11.57 -21.01
C ALA A 270 -2.93 -12.44 -22.23
N LYS A 271 -3.86 -13.33 -22.60
CA LYS A 271 -3.71 -14.27 -23.73
C LYS A 271 -3.46 -13.58 -25.08
N THR A 272 -4.01 -12.39 -25.28
CA THR A 272 -3.88 -11.63 -26.53
C THR A 272 -3.16 -10.29 -26.33
N TYR A 273 -2.66 -10.02 -25.12
CA TYR A 273 -2.05 -8.74 -24.80
C TYR A 273 -0.70 -8.58 -25.52
N VAL A 274 -0.53 -7.40 -26.12
CA VAL A 274 0.72 -6.92 -26.71
C VAL A 274 1.05 -5.62 -26.00
N SER A 275 2.26 -5.50 -25.46
CA SER A 275 2.66 -4.32 -24.70
C SER A 275 2.58 -3.05 -25.54
N THR A 276 1.87 -2.06 -25.00
CA THR A 276 1.84 -0.69 -25.53
C THR A 276 2.69 0.26 -24.70
N LEU A 277 3.30 -0.24 -23.62
CA LEU A 277 4.09 0.55 -22.70
C LEU A 277 5.46 0.80 -23.31
N GLY A 278 5.82 2.09 -23.47
CA GLY A 278 7.14 2.50 -23.93
C GLY A 278 8.27 2.09 -22.96
N PRO A 279 9.54 2.41 -23.27
CA PRO A 279 10.63 2.21 -22.32
C PRO A 279 10.35 2.95 -21.01
N LEU A 280 10.69 2.34 -19.88
CA LEU A 280 10.54 2.99 -18.58
C LEU A 280 11.45 4.22 -18.50
N GLN A 281 10.88 5.34 -18.08
CA GLN A 281 11.56 6.60 -17.82
C GLN A 281 11.27 7.06 -16.39
N GLU A 282 12.23 7.78 -15.82
CA GLU A 282 12.11 8.39 -14.49
C GLU A 282 12.60 9.84 -14.62
N THR A 283 11.89 10.80 -14.04
CA THR A 283 12.34 12.22 -14.07
C THR A 283 13.61 12.43 -13.26
N ASN A 284 13.85 11.58 -12.26
CA ASN A 284 15.07 11.58 -11.44
C ASN A 284 15.93 10.36 -11.78
N SER A 285 16.96 10.55 -12.60
CA SER A 285 17.89 9.47 -12.98
C SER A 285 18.90 9.17 -11.87
N GLY A 286 19.15 7.88 -11.58
CA GLY A 286 20.24 7.45 -10.69
C GLY A 286 20.08 7.89 -9.23
N ASN A 287 18.85 7.81 -8.70
CA ASN A 287 18.50 8.19 -7.32
C ASN A 287 18.78 9.68 -6.97
N THR A 288 19.05 10.52 -7.97
CA THR A 288 19.28 11.95 -7.78
C THR A 288 17.98 12.71 -7.98
N TRP A 289 17.43 13.27 -6.91
CA TRP A 289 16.17 14.02 -6.93
C TRP A 289 16.42 15.43 -7.46
N THR A 290 16.09 15.68 -8.72
CA THR A 290 16.39 16.95 -9.40
C THR A 290 15.24 17.95 -9.36
N ILE A 291 14.00 17.46 -9.22
CA ILE A 291 12.82 18.29 -9.04
C ILE A 291 12.57 18.42 -7.54
N ASP A 292 13.08 19.51 -6.98
CA ASP A 292 13.22 19.75 -5.55
C ASP A 292 12.76 21.17 -5.21
N SER A 293 12.03 21.33 -4.10
CA SER A 293 11.63 22.63 -3.58
C SER A 293 12.79 23.42 -2.96
N GLY A 294 13.88 22.75 -2.61
CA GLY A 294 14.85 23.25 -1.65
C GLY A 294 14.19 23.51 -0.28
N PRO A 295 14.90 24.21 0.63
CA PRO A 295 14.33 24.59 1.92
C PRO A 295 13.23 25.63 1.75
N ILE A 296 12.00 25.28 2.13
CA ILE A 296 10.83 26.16 2.08
C ILE A 296 10.33 26.56 3.47
N ASN A 297 10.52 25.70 4.49
CA ASN A 297 10.18 25.94 5.90
C ASN A 297 8.81 26.59 6.11
N LEU A 298 7.77 26.02 5.48
CA LEU A 298 6.42 26.54 5.56
C LEU A 298 5.73 26.03 6.83
N ALA A 299 5.16 26.95 7.60
CA ALA A 299 4.39 26.60 8.80
C ALA A 299 3.11 25.83 8.43
N ILE A 300 2.84 24.77 9.18
CA ILE A 300 1.61 24.00 9.16
C ILE A 300 0.88 24.31 10.47
N THR A 301 -0.16 25.16 10.40
CA THR A 301 -0.97 25.51 11.56
C THR A 301 -1.87 24.33 11.96
N GLY A 302 -1.79 23.93 13.23
CA GLY A 302 -2.64 22.89 13.79
C GLY A 302 -4.12 23.23 13.73
N GLY A 303 -4.97 22.25 13.44
CA GLY A 303 -6.43 22.42 13.39
C GLY A 303 -6.93 23.31 12.24
N SER A 304 -6.16 23.46 11.17
CA SER A 304 -6.46 24.36 10.05
C SER A 304 -6.58 23.62 8.73
N ILE A 305 -7.76 23.70 8.10
CA ILE A 305 -8.02 23.12 6.77
C ILE A 305 -7.28 23.83 5.63
N THR A 306 -6.89 25.09 5.85
CA THR A 306 -6.14 25.88 4.88
C THR A 306 -4.79 25.22 4.64
N GLY A 307 -4.14 24.75 5.72
CA GLY A 307 -2.82 24.14 5.67
C GLY A 307 -1.78 25.05 5.00
N THR A 308 -0.78 24.44 4.39
CA THR A 308 0.20 25.10 3.53
C THR A 308 0.37 24.35 2.23
N THR A 309 0.74 25.05 1.17
CA THR A 309 0.90 24.47 -0.18
C THR A 309 2.24 24.89 -0.78
N SER A 310 2.89 23.95 -1.46
CA SER A 310 4.08 24.19 -2.27
C SER A 310 3.90 23.53 -3.63
N GLN A 311 4.46 24.13 -4.67
CA GLN A 311 4.29 23.67 -6.05
C GLN A 311 5.65 23.46 -6.72
N LEU A 312 5.78 22.33 -7.43
CA LEU A 312 6.92 22.01 -8.26
C LEU A 312 6.45 21.78 -9.69
N ASN A 313 7.20 22.30 -10.67
CA ASN A 313 6.88 22.11 -12.07
C ASN A 313 7.70 20.95 -12.65
N VAL A 314 7.01 19.93 -13.15
CA VAL A 314 7.64 18.81 -13.88
C VAL A 314 7.75 19.20 -15.36
N PRO A 315 8.96 19.32 -15.94
CA PRO A 315 9.14 19.92 -17.26
C PRO A 315 8.80 18.98 -18.42
N ASN A 316 9.18 17.70 -18.30
CA ASN A 316 9.01 16.72 -19.37
C ASN A 316 7.68 15.98 -19.22
N THR A 317 7.09 15.64 -20.37
CA THR A 317 5.86 14.84 -20.41
C THR A 317 6.22 13.37 -20.44
N LEU A 318 5.78 12.63 -19.42
CA LEU A 318 5.70 11.19 -19.36
C LEU A 318 4.22 10.81 -19.19
N THR A 319 3.83 9.64 -19.68
CA THR A 319 2.60 8.98 -19.21
C THR A 319 2.90 8.34 -17.86
N VAL A 320 2.27 8.85 -16.80
CA VAL A 320 2.56 8.47 -15.41
C VAL A 320 2.21 6.99 -15.16
N GLU A 321 3.13 6.26 -14.53
CA GLU A 321 2.88 4.92 -13.97
C GLU A 321 2.90 4.93 -12.44
N ALA A 322 3.76 5.74 -11.84
CA ALA A 322 3.80 5.99 -10.41
C ALA A 322 4.44 7.36 -10.13
N VAL A 323 4.07 7.97 -9.01
CA VAL A 323 4.69 9.21 -8.51
C VAL A 323 5.22 8.97 -7.12
N GLN A 324 6.52 9.20 -6.92
CA GLN A 324 7.12 9.23 -5.59
C GLN A 324 7.29 10.68 -5.13
N VAL A 325 7.03 10.92 -3.85
CA VAL A 325 7.17 12.22 -3.19
C VAL A 325 8.02 12.02 -1.95
N ARG A 326 9.21 12.62 -1.94
CA ARG A 326 10.07 12.63 -0.76
C ARG A 326 9.79 13.89 0.05
N VAL A 327 9.53 13.75 1.34
CA VAL A 327 9.12 14.87 2.21
C VAL A 327 10.07 14.98 3.39
N ALA A 328 10.39 16.22 3.77
CA ALA A 328 10.96 16.54 5.06
C ALA A 328 10.02 17.47 5.82
N ALA A 329 9.68 17.12 7.05
CA ALA A 329 8.79 17.88 7.92
C ALA A 329 9.21 17.71 9.39
N ALA A 330 8.81 18.61 10.27
CA ALA A 330 9.11 18.49 11.69
C ALA A 330 7.99 18.99 12.58
N ASP A 331 8.09 18.55 13.83
CA ASP A 331 7.23 18.82 14.96
C ASP A 331 5.84 18.20 14.76
N CYS A 332 5.43 17.29 15.65
CA CYS A 332 4.08 16.72 15.68
C CYS A 332 3.59 16.11 14.33
N ILE A 333 4.45 15.43 13.57
CA ILE A 333 4.07 14.90 12.25
C ILE A 333 2.95 13.86 12.30
N GLY A 334 2.71 13.20 13.44
CA GLY A 334 1.54 12.35 13.65
C GLY A 334 0.19 13.10 13.62
N ALA A 335 0.19 14.43 13.66
CA ALA A 335 -1.01 15.26 13.51
C ALA A 335 -1.24 15.76 12.08
N ILE A 336 -0.24 15.71 11.20
CA ILE A 336 -0.36 16.31 9.86
C ILE A 336 -0.93 15.31 8.85
N GLY A 337 -1.44 15.82 7.74
CA GLY A 337 -1.80 15.06 6.55
C GLY A 337 -1.12 15.65 5.31
N LEU A 338 -0.90 14.82 4.29
CA LEU A 338 -0.24 15.17 3.04
C LEU A 338 -1.12 14.81 1.86
N GLU A 339 -1.35 15.75 0.96
CA GLU A 339 -2.16 15.59 -0.25
C GLU A 339 -1.34 16.04 -1.45
N LEU A 340 -1.35 15.25 -2.54
CA LEU A 340 -0.74 15.63 -3.80
C LEU A 340 -1.83 15.88 -4.84
N THR A 341 -1.70 16.98 -5.58
CA THR A 341 -2.56 17.30 -6.73
C THR A 341 -1.73 17.35 -8.01
N SER A 342 -2.16 16.65 -9.05
CA SER A 342 -1.49 16.61 -10.35
C SER A 342 -1.78 17.87 -11.18
N PRO A 343 -1.03 18.12 -12.28
CA PRO A 343 -1.30 19.20 -13.22
C PRO A 343 -2.70 19.16 -13.83
N ARG A 344 -3.36 18.00 -13.79
CA ARG A 344 -4.71 17.77 -14.32
C ARG A 344 -5.80 17.92 -13.27
N GLY A 345 -5.44 18.22 -12.03
CA GLY A 345 -6.38 18.49 -10.94
C GLY A 345 -6.80 17.25 -10.16
N THR A 346 -6.32 16.06 -10.51
CA THR A 346 -6.52 14.85 -9.70
C THR A 346 -5.82 15.04 -8.36
N LYS A 347 -6.55 14.81 -7.27
CA LYS A 347 -6.05 14.86 -5.89
C LYS A 347 -5.99 13.47 -5.30
N ASN A 348 -4.91 13.16 -4.58
CA ASN A 348 -4.80 11.95 -3.79
C ASN A 348 -4.12 12.20 -2.43
N ILE A 349 -4.62 11.54 -1.39
CA ILE A 349 -4.11 11.64 -0.02
C ILE A 349 -2.93 10.66 0.13
N LEU A 350 -1.73 11.18 0.40
CA LEU A 350 -0.52 10.39 0.64
C LEU A 350 -0.45 9.91 2.09
N MET A 351 -0.85 10.77 3.02
CA MET A 351 -0.92 10.51 4.45
C MET A 351 -2.16 11.21 5.03
N ASN A 352 -3.02 10.46 5.69
CA ASN A 352 -4.21 11.02 6.35
C ASN A 352 -3.79 11.79 7.62
N ILE A 353 -4.55 12.84 7.98
CA ILE A 353 -4.33 13.59 9.22
C ILE A 353 -4.46 12.70 10.46
N ASN A 354 -3.83 13.10 11.57
CA ASN A 354 -4.01 12.48 12.89
C ASN A 354 -3.69 10.98 12.92
N SER A 355 -2.71 10.52 12.13
CA SER A 355 -2.20 9.14 12.13
C SER A 355 -1.64 8.69 13.47
N ARG A 356 -1.23 9.65 14.31
CA ARG A 356 -0.55 9.44 15.60
C ARG A 356 0.77 8.68 15.46
N LEU A 357 1.48 8.92 14.35
CA LEU A 357 2.88 8.52 14.23
C LEU A 357 3.67 8.97 15.48
N LEU A 358 4.52 8.07 15.97
CA LEU A 358 5.39 8.32 17.12
C LEU A 358 6.57 9.22 16.78
N ASP A 359 6.99 9.21 15.52
CA ASP A 359 8.03 10.11 15.03
C ASP A 359 7.58 11.56 15.19
N ASP A 360 8.50 12.42 15.60
CA ASP A 360 8.26 13.85 15.70
C ASP A 360 8.64 14.59 14.41
N GLN A 361 9.40 13.95 13.52
CA GLN A 361 9.86 14.53 12.26
C GLN A 361 9.88 13.50 11.12
N ILE A 362 9.68 14.00 9.90
CA ILE A 362 10.00 13.29 8.67
C ILE A 362 11.37 13.83 8.23
N GLU A 363 12.40 13.00 8.25
CA GLU A 363 13.73 13.42 7.81
C GLU A 363 13.82 13.44 6.28
N SER A 364 13.50 12.32 5.62
CA SER A 364 13.64 12.18 4.17
C SER A 364 12.78 11.03 3.60
N HIS A 365 11.57 10.86 4.14
CA HIS A 365 10.72 9.70 3.83
C HIS A 365 10.05 9.83 2.45
N ILE A 366 10.03 8.73 1.71
CA ILE A 366 9.37 8.64 0.40
C ILE A 366 7.96 8.06 0.53
N PHE A 367 6.96 8.81 0.05
CA PHE A 367 5.60 8.36 -0.22
C PHE A 367 5.44 8.03 -1.71
N LEU A 368 4.55 7.10 -2.06
CA LEU A 368 4.22 6.76 -3.46
C LEU A 368 2.72 6.85 -3.72
N SER A 369 2.33 7.33 -4.89
CA SER A 369 0.94 7.29 -5.36
C SER A 369 0.81 6.65 -6.74
N ASN A 370 -0.17 5.75 -6.86
CA ASN A 370 -0.62 5.15 -8.12
C ASN A 370 -1.85 5.86 -8.72
N ALA A 371 -2.46 6.81 -8.00
CA ALA A 371 -3.73 7.44 -8.39
C ALA A 371 -3.63 8.24 -9.70
N PHE A 372 -2.42 8.64 -10.09
CA PHE A 372 -2.15 9.44 -11.28
C PHE A 372 -1.84 8.61 -12.53
N TYR A 373 -2.00 7.28 -12.46
CA TYR A 373 -1.68 6.37 -13.56
C TYR A 373 -2.37 6.78 -14.88
N GLY A 374 -1.59 6.86 -15.95
CA GLY A 374 -2.05 7.24 -17.29
C GLY A 374 -2.08 8.76 -17.54
N GLU A 375 -2.00 9.61 -16.52
CA GLU A 375 -2.01 11.07 -16.71
C GLU A 375 -0.72 11.58 -17.36
N ALA A 376 -0.80 12.75 -18.00
CA ALA A 376 0.38 13.47 -18.47
C ALA A 376 1.10 14.16 -17.30
N SER A 377 2.39 13.87 -17.12
CA SER A 377 3.15 14.33 -15.96
C SER A 377 3.53 15.81 -15.97
N ASN A 378 3.51 16.47 -17.13
CA ASN A 378 4.08 17.81 -17.29
C ASN A 378 3.20 18.89 -16.66
N GLY A 379 3.86 19.86 -16.04
CA GLY A 379 3.22 21.03 -15.44
C GLY A 379 3.28 21.02 -13.90
N PRO A 380 2.42 21.82 -13.26
CA PRO A 380 2.47 22.04 -11.83
C PRO A 380 1.92 20.86 -11.01
N TRP A 381 2.74 20.34 -10.10
CA TRP A 381 2.34 19.43 -9.03
C TRP A 381 2.29 20.19 -7.71
N THR A 382 1.20 20.06 -6.96
CA THR A 382 1.00 20.79 -5.70
C THR A 382 0.96 19.81 -4.54
N LEU A 383 1.90 19.94 -3.61
CA LEU A 383 1.86 19.28 -2.30
C LEU A 383 1.17 20.20 -1.30
N LYS A 384 0.14 19.69 -0.63
CA LYS A 384 -0.54 20.36 0.48
C LYS A 384 -0.27 19.60 1.78
N ALA A 385 0.16 20.31 2.80
CA ALA A 385 0.30 19.79 4.16
C ALA A 385 -0.75 20.43 5.08
N ILE A 386 -1.50 19.60 5.83
CA ILE A 386 -2.65 20.01 6.64
C ILE A 386 -2.38 19.66 8.09
N GLY A 387 -2.61 20.59 9.03
CA GLY A 387 -2.49 20.32 10.46
C GLY A 387 -3.82 19.83 11.04
N GLY A 388 -3.88 18.57 11.48
CA GLY A 388 -5.11 17.95 11.98
C GLY A 388 -5.47 18.26 13.43
N MET A 389 -4.48 18.45 14.32
CA MET A 389 -4.71 18.74 15.74
C MET A 389 -4.40 20.20 16.10
N PRO A 390 -5.33 20.95 16.74
CA PRO A 390 -5.12 22.36 17.09
C PRO A 390 -3.88 22.66 17.96
N ALA A 391 -3.47 21.72 18.81
CA ALA A 391 -2.33 21.89 19.70
C ALA A 391 -0.97 21.60 19.02
N CYS A 392 -0.98 21.12 17.78
CA CYS A 392 0.20 20.64 17.06
C CYS A 392 0.49 21.56 15.88
N ASN A 393 1.48 22.44 16.03
CA ASN A 393 2.04 23.17 14.90
C ASN A 393 3.25 22.41 14.37
N SER A 394 3.38 22.37 13.05
CA SER A 394 4.44 21.64 12.35
C SER A 394 5.09 22.52 11.30
N THR A 395 6.18 22.05 10.71
CA THR A 395 6.86 22.75 9.61
C THR A 395 7.09 21.80 8.44
N LEU A 396 6.64 22.17 7.24
CA LEU A 396 7.08 21.53 5.99
C LEU A 396 8.43 22.11 5.60
N LYS A 397 9.50 21.32 5.73
CA LYS A 397 10.88 21.78 5.51
C LYS A 397 11.23 21.81 4.02
N SER A 398 10.95 20.72 3.31
CA SER A 398 11.20 20.57 1.87
C SER A 398 10.41 19.38 1.32
N TRP A 399 10.31 19.30 -0.01
CA TRP A 399 9.83 18.11 -0.70
C TRP A 399 10.40 18.00 -2.11
N GLN A 400 10.43 16.79 -2.62
CA GLN A 400 10.94 16.45 -3.95
C GLN A 400 9.95 15.51 -4.65
N ILE A 401 9.91 15.52 -5.97
CA ILE A 401 9.04 14.66 -6.77
C ILE A 401 9.84 13.85 -7.79
N ASN A 402 9.50 12.57 -7.92
CA ASN A 402 9.99 11.67 -8.95
C ASN A 402 8.78 11.07 -9.67
N VAL A 403 8.69 11.29 -10.98
CA VAL A 403 7.67 10.67 -11.82
C VAL A 403 8.29 9.51 -12.58
N ILE A 404 7.67 8.34 -12.45
CA ILE A 404 8.02 7.11 -13.15
C ILE A 404 6.94 6.86 -14.20
N GLY A 405 7.33 6.59 -15.45
CA GLY A 405 6.39 6.47 -16.55
C GLY A 405 7.07 6.05 -17.85
N HIS A 406 6.49 6.41 -18.99
CA HIS A 406 7.07 6.18 -20.31
C HIS A 406 6.86 7.34 -21.28
#